data_AF-W2WR72-F1
#
_entry.id   AF-W2WR72-F1
#
_cell.length_a   1.000
_cell.length_b   1.000
_cell.length_c   1.000
_cell.angle_alpha   90.00
_cell.angle_beta   90.00
_cell.angle_gamma   90.00
#
_symmetry.space_group_name_H-M   'P 1'
#
loop_
_entity.id
_entity.type
_entity.pdbx_description
1 polymer ?
#
loop_
_entity_poly.entity_id
_entity_poly.type
_entity_poly.pdbx_seq_one_letter_code
_entity_poly.pdbx_strand_id
1 'polypeptide(L)'
;MADAALRDLKGAPNPLFGGVHVLFVGDWLQQIPVAGCPAFAVPNPGRDVSKMKPTDAKKYLDRVRGNTVYNGVNYVVILDENMRHRKDRQWRDILNRWRAGNYLQADIDNVNTVCFRNK
;
A
#
# COMPACT_ATOMS: atom_id res chain seq x y z
N MET A 1 15.61 -5.33 -3.63
CA MET A 1 14.16 -5.53 -3.85
C MET A 1 13.87 -7.02 -3.84
N ALA A 2 12.71 -7.42 -3.32
CA ALA A 2 12.33 -8.84 -3.19
C ALA A 2 12.30 -9.59 -4.54
N ASP A 3 11.77 -8.97 -5.60
CA ASP A 3 11.74 -9.54 -6.96
C ASP A 3 13.15 -9.89 -7.48
N ALA A 4 14.06 -8.91 -7.50
CA ALA A 4 15.44 -9.12 -7.95
C ALA A 4 16.16 -10.21 -7.14
N ALA A 5 16.04 -10.17 -5.81
CA ALA A 5 16.67 -11.16 -4.94
C ALA A 5 16.15 -12.58 -5.20
N LEU A 6 14.85 -12.74 -5.48
CA LEU A 6 14.27 -14.05 -5.78
C LEU A 6 14.67 -14.56 -7.16
N ARG A 7 14.77 -13.69 -8.17
CA ARG A 7 15.29 -14.06 -9.49
C ARG A 7 16.72 -14.57 -9.41
N ASP A 8 17.58 -13.87 -8.66
CA ASP A 8 18.97 -14.23 -8.45
C ASP A 8 19.07 -15.58 -7.70
N LEU A 9 18.34 -15.71 -6.57
CA LEU A 9 18.34 -16.93 -5.76
C LEU A 9 17.83 -18.16 -6.53
N LYS A 10 16.86 -17.98 -7.42
CA LYS A 10 16.25 -19.06 -8.21
C LYS A 10 17.01 -19.36 -9.51
N GLY A 11 18.01 -18.56 -9.88
CA GLY A 11 18.66 -18.63 -11.19
C GLY A 11 17.67 -18.42 -12.35
N ALA A 12 16.58 -17.68 -12.10
CA ALA A 12 15.45 -17.53 -13.01
C ALA A 12 15.23 -16.03 -13.30
N PRO A 13 16.00 -15.42 -14.23
CA PRO A 13 16.02 -13.96 -14.42
C PRO A 13 14.75 -13.40 -15.08
N ASN A 14 14.04 -14.22 -15.85
CA ASN A 14 12.91 -13.77 -16.68
C ASN A 14 11.58 -13.70 -15.91
N PRO A 15 11.12 -14.77 -15.22
CA PRO A 15 9.83 -14.70 -14.53
C PRO A 15 9.89 -13.73 -13.35
N LEU A 16 8.78 -13.00 -13.12
CA LEU A 16 8.59 -12.21 -11.90
C LEU A 16 8.83 -13.11 -10.68
N PHE A 17 9.54 -12.58 -9.69
CA PHE A 17 9.91 -13.27 -8.46
C PHE A 17 10.62 -14.62 -8.67
N GLY A 18 11.31 -14.81 -9.79
CA GLY A 18 11.97 -16.10 -10.09
C GLY A 18 10.97 -17.26 -10.25
N GLY A 19 9.72 -16.96 -10.63
CA GLY A 19 8.65 -17.95 -10.81
C GLY A 19 7.90 -18.31 -9.53
N VAL A 20 8.15 -17.61 -8.42
CA VAL A 20 7.40 -17.81 -7.17
C VAL A 20 6.02 -17.18 -7.28
N HIS A 21 4.98 -17.92 -6.87
CA HIS A 21 3.64 -17.38 -6.69
C HIS A 21 3.62 -16.44 -5.49
N VAL A 22 3.30 -15.17 -5.72
CA VAL A 22 3.26 -14.14 -4.69
C VAL A 22 1.83 -13.66 -4.50
N LEU A 23 1.40 -13.62 -3.22
CA LEU A 23 0.15 -13.01 -2.80
C LEU A 23 0.47 -11.72 -2.04
N PHE A 24 0.01 -10.57 -2.57
CA PHE A 24 0.03 -9.33 -1.81
C PHE A 24 -1.24 -9.22 -0.98
N VAL A 25 -1.07 -8.97 0.32
CA VAL A 25 -2.18 -8.75 1.25
C VAL A 25 -1.93 -7.44 1.96
N GLY A 26 -2.97 -6.62 2.07
CA GLY A 26 -2.86 -5.34 2.73
C GLY A 26 -4.07 -4.47 2.44
N ASP A 27 -3.83 -3.18 2.61
CA ASP A 27 -4.88 -2.19 2.69
C ASP A 27 -4.34 -0.85 2.18
N TRP A 28 -4.81 -0.42 1.02
CA TRP A 28 -4.37 0.83 0.40
C TRP A 28 -4.78 2.10 1.15
N LEU A 29 -5.76 2.01 2.05
CA LEU A 29 -6.28 3.15 2.81
C LEU A 29 -5.60 3.28 4.18
N GLN A 30 -4.57 2.48 4.44
CA GLN A 30 -3.66 2.68 5.56
C GLN A 30 -2.57 3.71 5.23
N GLN A 31 -1.69 3.94 6.19
CA GLN A 31 -0.57 4.86 6.04
C GLN A 31 0.32 4.47 4.85
N ILE A 32 0.76 5.49 4.12
CA ILE A 32 1.76 5.30 3.05
C ILE A 32 3.10 4.83 3.65
N PRO A 33 3.92 4.12 2.87
CA PRO A 33 5.25 3.70 3.32
C PRO A 33 6.10 4.88 3.80
N VAL A 34 6.74 4.74 4.96
CA VAL A 34 7.64 5.77 5.51
C VAL A 34 8.84 5.95 4.58
N ALA A 35 9.14 7.21 4.22
CA ALA A 35 10.25 7.59 3.36
C ALA A 35 10.30 6.89 1.98
N GLY A 36 9.17 6.30 1.56
CA GLY A 36 9.04 5.55 0.31
C GLY A 36 7.98 6.12 -0.61
N CYS A 37 7.91 5.58 -1.82
CA CYS A 37 6.77 5.78 -2.72
C CYS A 37 5.96 4.49 -2.75
N PRO A 38 4.62 4.54 -2.63
CA PRO A 38 3.82 3.33 -2.79
C PRO A 38 4.00 2.75 -4.20
N ALA A 39 3.99 1.41 -4.30
CA ALA A 39 4.26 0.72 -5.56
C ALA A 39 3.21 1.01 -6.66
N PHE A 40 1.98 1.33 -6.26
CA PHE A 40 0.90 1.75 -7.17
C PHE A 40 1.08 3.17 -7.74
N ALA A 41 1.97 3.99 -7.19
CA ALA A 41 2.19 5.34 -7.69
C ALA A 41 3.15 5.33 -8.89
N VAL A 42 2.58 5.52 -10.08
CA VAL A 42 3.31 5.56 -11.36
C VAL A 42 4.47 6.57 -11.31
N PRO A 43 5.73 6.14 -11.53
CA PRO A 43 6.85 7.06 -11.65
C PRO A 43 6.75 7.89 -12.93
N ASN A 44 7.24 9.14 -12.92
CA ASN A 44 7.21 10.02 -14.10
C ASN A 44 8.08 9.42 -15.22
N PRO A 45 7.51 9.00 -16.37
CA PRO A 45 8.22 8.28 -17.41
C PRO A 45 9.24 9.15 -18.19
N GLY A 46 9.08 10.47 -18.18
CA GLY A 46 9.94 11.41 -18.93
C GLY A 46 11.22 11.83 -18.20
N ARG A 47 11.56 11.20 -17.08
CA ARG A 47 12.71 11.60 -16.26
C ARG A 47 14.01 11.07 -16.86
N ASP A 48 14.89 11.98 -17.26
CA ASP A 48 16.24 11.67 -17.72
C ASP A 48 17.14 11.27 -16.53
N VAL A 49 17.40 9.96 -16.41
CA VAL A 49 18.20 9.37 -15.33
C VAL A 49 19.66 9.83 -15.39
N SER A 50 20.17 10.16 -16.58
CA SER A 50 21.57 10.59 -16.76
C SER A 50 21.87 11.93 -16.08
N LYS A 51 20.84 12.76 -15.89
CA LYS A 51 20.93 14.08 -15.24
C LYS A 51 20.74 14.02 -13.72
N MET A 52 20.52 12.84 -13.16
CA MET A 52 20.26 12.68 -11.72
C MET A 52 21.55 12.41 -10.95
N LYS A 53 21.56 12.81 -9.67
CA LYS A 53 22.57 12.31 -8.74
C LYS A 53 22.47 10.77 -8.67
N PRO A 54 23.60 10.03 -8.56
CA PRO A 54 23.58 8.56 -8.55
C PRO A 54 22.63 7.94 -7.53
N THR A 55 22.51 8.55 -6.35
CA THR A 55 21.58 8.10 -5.29
C THR A 55 20.11 8.24 -5.69
N ASP A 56 19.77 9.32 -6.40
CA ASP A 56 18.40 9.61 -6.82
C ASP A 56 18.03 8.78 -8.05
N ALA A 57 18.98 8.59 -8.97
CA ALA A 57 18.86 7.64 -10.08
C ALA A 57 18.53 6.23 -9.57
N LYS A 58 19.28 5.73 -8.57
CA LYS A 58 19.03 4.43 -7.97
C LYS A 58 17.62 4.32 -7.37
N LYS A 59 17.21 5.31 -6.55
CA LYS A 59 15.86 5.36 -5.97
C LYS A 59 14.77 5.38 -7.03
N TYR A 60 14.96 6.14 -8.10
CA TYR A 60 14.02 6.22 -9.21
C TYR A 60 13.91 4.88 -9.96
N LEU A 61 15.04 4.24 -10.30
CA LEU A 61 15.05 2.94 -10.96
C LEU A 61 14.42 1.84 -10.07
N ASP A 62 14.68 1.88 -8.76
CA ASP A 62 14.05 0.96 -7.81
C ASP A 62 12.53 1.15 -7.77
N ARG A 63 12.05 2.40 -7.85
CA ARG A 63 10.62 2.70 -7.97
C ARG A 63 10.02 2.20 -9.27
N VAL A 64 10.70 2.37 -10.41
CA VAL A 64 10.24 1.87 -11.72
C VAL A 64 10.09 0.35 -11.70
N ARG A 65 11.08 -0.35 -11.14
CA ARG A 65 11.04 -1.81 -10.97
C ARG A 65 9.90 -2.25 -10.05
N GLY A 66 9.76 -1.62 -8.88
CA GLY A 66 8.67 -1.92 -7.95
C GLY A 66 7.28 -1.69 -8.56
N ASN A 67 7.10 -0.61 -9.32
CA ASN A 67 5.87 -0.34 -10.04
C ASN A 67 5.62 -1.38 -11.15
N THR A 68 6.65 -1.78 -11.89
CA THR A 68 6.55 -2.83 -12.93
C THR A 68 6.08 -4.16 -12.34
N VAL A 69 6.65 -4.56 -11.20
CA VAL A 69 6.24 -5.77 -10.48
C VAL A 69 4.79 -5.67 -10.01
N TYR A 70 4.40 -4.52 -9.44
CA TYR A 70 3.04 -4.29 -8.97
C TYR A 70 2.01 -4.28 -10.11
N ASN A 71 2.36 -3.74 -11.28
CA ASN A 71 1.51 -3.78 -12.48
C ASN A 71 1.35 -5.21 -13.04
N GLY A 72 2.20 -6.15 -12.64
CA GLY A 72 2.07 -7.57 -12.97
C GLY A 72 1.00 -8.32 -12.15
N VAL A 73 0.39 -7.67 -11.15
CA VAL A 73 -0.75 -8.23 -10.41
C VAL A 73 -1.93 -8.39 -11.37
N ASN A 74 -2.38 -9.62 -11.56
CA ASN A 74 -3.40 -9.99 -12.53
C ASN A 74 -4.79 -10.25 -11.94
N TYR A 75 -4.89 -10.32 -10.60
CA TYR A 75 -6.12 -10.63 -9.90
C TYR A 75 -6.17 -9.92 -8.55
N VAL A 76 -7.33 -9.38 -8.20
CA VAL A 76 -7.55 -8.64 -6.95
C VAL A 76 -8.80 -9.18 -6.26
N VAL A 77 -8.67 -9.50 -4.98
CA VAL A 77 -9.78 -9.89 -4.10
C VAL A 77 -9.94 -8.80 -3.05
N ILE A 78 -11.16 -8.27 -2.92
CA ILE A 78 -11.51 -7.30 -1.89
C ILE A 78 -12.37 -8.00 -0.83
N LEU A 79 -11.92 -7.95 0.41
CA LEU A 79 -12.70 -8.36 1.58
C LEU A 79 -13.53 -7.16 2.05
N ASP A 80 -14.84 -7.33 2.17
CA ASP A 80 -15.80 -6.27 2.49
C ASP A 80 -16.28 -6.31 3.96
N GLU A 81 -16.16 -7.46 4.63
CA GLU A 81 -16.55 -7.62 6.02
C GLU A 81 -15.46 -7.19 7.02
N ASN A 82 -15.81 -6.23 7.89
CA ASN A 82 -14.97 -5.85 9.03
C ASN A 82 -15.23 -6.77 10.24
N MET A 83 -14.43 -7.83 10.34
CA MET A 83 -14.55 -8.83 11.39
C MET A 83 -14.09 -8.35 12.77
N ARG A 84 -13.18 -7.37 12.82
CA ARG A 84 -12.59 -6.86 14.08
C ARG A 84 -13.65 -6.25 14.99
N HIS A 85 -14.50 -5.40 14.44
CA HIS A 85 -15.54 -4.68 15.18
C HIS A 85 -16.94 -5.24 14.89
N ARG A 86 -17.06 -6.52 14.51
CA ARG A 86 -18.35 -7.15 14.13
C ARG A 86 -19.45 -7.03 15.19
N LYS A 87 -19.07 -6.98 16.47
CA LYS A 87 -19.98 -6.88 17.61
C LYS A 87 -20.37 -5.44 17.96
N ASP A 88 -19.65 -4.46 17.42
CA ASP A 88 -19.89 -3.03 17.62
C ASP A 88 -20.17 -2.38 16.27
N ARG A 89 -21.45 -2.45 15.87
CA ARG A 89 -21.89 -1.94 14.56
C ARG A 89 -21.66 -0.44 14.43
N GLN A 90 -21.89 0.34 15.49
CA GLN A 90 -21.70 1.79 15.45
C GLN A 90 -20.23 2.14 15.21
N TRP A 91 -19.31 1.54 15.96
CA TRP A 91 -17.87 1.78 15.79
C TRP A 91 -17.35 1.29 14.44
N ARG A 92 -17.80 0.11 14.00
CA ARG A 92 -17.50 -0.42 12.66
C ARG A 92 -17.90 0.56 11.56
N ASP A 93 -19.11 1.11 11.64
CA ASP A 93 -19.65 1.98 10.61
C ASP A 93 -18.91 3.34 10.58
N ILE A 94 -18.54 3.88 11.74
CA ILE A 94 -17.66 5.05 11.87
C ILE A 94 -16.33 4.79 11.14
N LEU A 95 -15.65 3.70 11.48
CA LEU A 95 -14.34 3.39 10.90
C LEU A 95 -14.40 3.13 9.39
N ASN A 96 -15.46 2.47 8.90
CA ASN A 96 -15.65 2.25 7.46
C ASN A 96 -15.83 3.57 6.70
N ARG A 97 -16.50 4.57 7.28
CA ARG A 97 -16.63 5.90 6.69
C ARG A 97 -15.31 6.67 6.70
N TRP A 98 -14.65 6.72 7.87
CA TRP A 98 -13.39 7.45 8.05
C TRP A 98 -12.26 6.91 7.17
N ARG A 99 -12.21 5.59 7.00
CA ARG A 99 -11.32 4.91 6.06
C ARG A 99 -11.38 5.48 4.64
N ALA A 100 -12.57 5.89 4.18
CA ALA A 100 -12.80 6.46 2.86
C ALA A 100 -12.76 8.01 2.85
N GLY A 101 -12.36 8.64 3.95
CA GLY A 101 -12.33 10.09 4.09
C GLY A 101 -13.70 10.75 4.33
N ASN A 102 -14.74 9.96 4.63
CA ASN A 102 -16.06 10.50 4.97
C ASN A 102 -16.17 10.72 6.49
N TYR A 103 -15.92 11.94 6.95
CA TYR A 103 -15.92 12.28 8.37
C TYR A 103 -17.19 13.04 8.74
N LEU A 104 -18.17 12.38 9.35
CA LEU A 104 -19.38 13.03 9.84
C LEU A 104 -19.12 13.69 11.19
N GLN A 105 -19.71 14.87 11.43
CA GLN A 105 -19.59 15.56 12.71
C GLN A 105 -20.10 14.69 13.88
N ALA A 106 -21.23 14.00 13.70
CA ALA A 106 -21.78 13.09 14.71
C ALA A 106 -20.83 11.91 15.06
N ASP A 107 -20.05 11.43 14.08
CA ASP A 107 -19.04 10.40 14.33
C ASP A 107 -17.93 10.97 15.20
N ILE A 108 -17.43 12.16 14.86
CA ILE A 108 -16.37 12.87 15.61
C ILE A 108 -16.83 13.14 17.05
N ASP A 109 -18.04 13.64 17.24
CA ASP A 109 -18.61 13.94 18.56
C ASP A 109 -18.73 12.66 19.41
N ASN A 110 -19.14 11.54 18.78
CA ASN A 110 -19.20 10.25 19.46
C ASN A 110 -17.79 9.77 19.88
N VAL A 111 -16.81 9.80 18.98
CA VAL A 111 -15.43 9.39 19.29
C VAL A 111 -14.85 10.28 20.39
N ASN A 112 -15.05 11.60 20.32
CA ASN A 112 -14.59 12.52 21.34
C ASN A 112 -15.23 12.22 22.70
N THR A 113 -16.53 11.91 22.73
CA THR A 113 -17.21 11.54 23.97
C THR A 113 -16.62 10.26 24.59
N VAL A 114 -16.27 9.27 23.77
CA VAL A 114 -15.69 8.00 24.23
C VAL A 114 -14.23 8.16 24.66
N CYS A 115 -13.42 8.91 23.91
CA CYS A 115 -11.98 9.04 24.13
C CYS A 115 -11.60 10.11 25.17
N PHE A 116 -12.43 11.14 25.37
CA PHE A 116 -12.16 12.22 26.34
C PHE A 116 -12.92 12.08 27.67
N ARG A 117 -13.79 11.07 27.83
CA ARG A 117 -14.34 10.71 29.15
C ARG A 117 -13.32 9.91 29.96
N ASN A 118 -12.30 10.61 30.47
CA ASN A 118 -11.58 10.37 31.73
C ASN A 118 -10.33 11.28 31.75
N LYS A 119 -10.56 12.56 32.09
CA LYS A 119 -9.64 13.35 32.90
C LYS A 119 -10.45 14.04 33.97
#